data_AF-A0A127ZCB5-F1
#
_entry.id   AF-A0A127ZCB5-F1
#
_cell.length_a   1.000
_cell.length_b   1.000
_cell.length_c   1.000
_cell.angle_alpha   90.00
_cell.angle_beta   90.00
_cell.angle_gamma   90.00
#
_symmetry.space_group_name_H-M   'P 1'
#
loop_
_entity.id
_entity.type
_entity.pdbx_description
1 polymer ?
#
loop_
_entity_poly.entity_id
_entity_poly.type
_entity_poly.pdbx_seq_one_letter_code
_entity_poly.pdbx_strand_id
1 'polypeptide(L)'
;MAATTLPTTHDDVSTAETRSMRRGVLIHPTTAQSGRFLILPHPRTFVPTYYLYSPSSPSSSGELFELSTLTDSKYDRSWMISHLNQVISSGQLDILSRVDARFLVISLLYSVLGGDAKFRSREDTFDQIALVLQAKRREQMKEAIPALKVEEGKGVQEEWTDVVAFGNLPLVTKALEDVADVEDLPNGDKAYRLSLSKTFLLLDSKHTHLSQRSTFIAAPNTLGRTFERSWPHDSDPSPYLSPSSSEANDDCKDAQQLRSKIAADIVATLLPPALAVEYFRHLQIDV
;
A
#
# COMPACT_ATOMS: atom_id res chain seq x y z
N MET A 1 -72.85 -5.10 -16.95
CA MET A 1 -72.48 -5.94 -15.79
C MET A 1 -71.01 -5.75 -15.51
N ALA A 2 -70.70 -5.47 -14.25
CA ALA A 2 -69.44 -5.57 -13.52
C ALA A 2 -68.14 -5.07 -14.18
N ALA A 3 -67.66 -3.95 -13.63
CA ALA A 3 -66.30 -3.46 -13.70
C ALA A 3 -65.32 -4.37 -12.95
N THR A 4 -64.06 -4.36 -13.37
CA THR A 4 -62.94 -4.64 -12.46
C THR A 4 -61.82 -3.67 -12.82
N THR A 5 -61.82 -2.56 -12.11
CA THR A 5 -60.74 -1.58 -11.99
C THR A 5 -59.53 -2.25 -11.35
N LEU A 6 -58.38 -2.22 -12.03
CA LEU A 6 -57.08 -2.52 -11.43
C LEU A 6 -56.63 -1.33 -10.58
N PRO A 7 -56.10 -1.56 -9.37
CA PRO A 7 -55.77 -0.49 -8.43
C PRO A 7 -54.54 0.28 -8.87
N THR A 8 -54.69 1.60 -8.93
CA THR A 8 -53.60 2.58 -8.84
C THR A 8 -53.05 2.58 -7.42
N THR A 9 -51.84 2.06 -7.23
CA THR A 9 -51.01 2.38 -6.06
C THR A 9 -49.86 3.27 -6.52
N HIS A 10 -50.01 4.56 -6.22
CA HIS A 10 -48.88 5.42 -5.91
C HIS A 10 -48.17 4.78 -4.72
N ASP A 11 -47.07 4.09 -4.98
CA ASP A 11 -46.09 3.78 -3.94
C ASP A 11 -44.87 4.67 -4.16
N ASP A 12 -44.52 5.33 -3.08
CA ASP A 12 -43.52 6.38 -2.95
C ASP A 12 -42.24 6.08 -3.72
N VAL A 13 -41.86 7.02 -4.59
CA VAL A 13 -40.49 7.17 -5.06
C VAL A 13 -39.67 7.56 -3.84
N SER A 14 -39.23 6.56 -3.07
CA SER A 14 -38.08 6.76 -2.19
C SER A 14 -36.93 7.13 -3.11
N THR A 15 -36.51 8.39 -3.03
CA THR A 15 -35.24 8.88 -3.58
C THR A 15 -34.13 8.19 -2.82
N ALA A 16 -33.93 6.90 -3.08
CA ALA A 16 -32.69 6.23 -2.78
C ALA A 16 -31.65 6.93 -3.65
N GLU A 17 -30.82 7.74 -3.00
CA GLU A 17 -29.59 8.26 -3.58
C GLU A 17 -28.98 7.14 -4.42
N THR A 18 -28.90 7.36 -5.72
CA THR A 18 -28.25 6.44 -6.65
C THR A 18 -26.77 6.47 -6.33
N ARG A 19 -26.39 5.75 -5.28
CA ARG A 19 -25.01 5.43 -4.97
C ARG A 19 -24.54 4.73 -6.23
N SER A 20 -23.72 5.42 -7.02
CA SER A 20 -23.11 4.87 -8.22
C SER A 20 -22.32 3.64 -7.78
N MET A 21 -22.97 2.47 -7.83
CA MET A 21 -22.34 1.20 -7.51
C MET A 21 -21.46 0.89 -8.70
N ARG A 22 -20.20 1.33 -8.62
CA ARG A 22 -19.16 0.86 -9.54
C ARG A 22 -19.10 -0.66 -9.38
N ARG A 23 -19.64 -1.38 -10.36
CA ARG A 23 -19.54 -2.84 -10.44
C ARG A 23 -18.16 -3.17 -11.02
N GLY A 24 -17.42 -4.02 -10.33
CA GLY A 24 -16.08 -4.44 -10.69
C GLY A 24 -15.81 -5.87 -10.26
N VAL A 25 -14.68 -6.41 -10.69
CA VAL A 25 -14.17 -7.71 -10.24
C VAL A 25 -13.02 -7.45 -9.29
N LEU A 26 -13.13 -7.99 -8.08
CA LEU A 26 -12.14 -7.83 -7.02
C LEU A 26 -11.58 -9.21 -6.62
N ILE A 27 -10.27 -9.35 -6.69
CA ILE A 27 -9.54 -10.44 -6.01
C ILE A 27 -9.16 -9.92 -4.62
N HIS A 28 -9.66 -10.59 -3.58
CA HIS A 28 -9.32 -10.25 -2.21
C HIS A 28 -9.01 -11.50 -1.37
N PRO A 29 -8.13 -11.39 -0.36
CA PRO A 29 -7.92 -12.45 0.60
C PRO A 29 -9.21 -12.76 1.37
N THR A 30 -9.37 -14.03 1.79
CA THR A 30 -10.54 -14.46 2.58
C THR A 30 -10.66 -13.75 3.92
N THR A 31 -9.56 -13.14 4.41
CA THR A 31 -9.52 -12.32 5.62
C THR A 31 -9.99 -10.88 5.41
N ALA A 32 -10.18 -10.41 4.17
CA ALA A 32 -10.58 -9.05 3.83
C ALA A 32 -12.06 -8.97 3.43
N GLN A 33 -12.97 -9.27 4.35
CA GLN A 33 -14.42 -9.35 4.05
C GLN A 33 -15.20 -8.08 4.36
N SER A 34 -14.66 -7.21 5.22
CA SER A 34 -15.30 -5.96 5.61
C SER A 34 -14.25 -4.93 5.99
N GLY A 35 -14.65 -3.67 5.96
CA GLY A 35 -13.79 -2.55 6.33
C GLY A 35 -14.13 -1.30 5.55
N ARG A 36 -13.51 -0.18 5.96
CA ARG A 36 -13.55 1.09 5.25
C ARG A 36 -12.26 1.25 4.48
N PHE A 37 -12.35 1.60 3.20
CA PHE A 37 -11.18 2.05 2.46
C PHE A 37 -10.72 3.41 3.00
N LEU A 38 -9.43 3.49 3.32
CA LEU A 38 -8.71 4.71 3.65
C LEU A 38 -7.96 5.16 2.40
N ILE A 39 -8.02 6.44 2.08
CA ILE A 39 -7.16 7.04 1.07
C ILE A 39 -5.90 7.52 1.78
N LEU A 40 -4.74 6.96 1.46
CA LEU A 40 -3.45 7.32 2.04
C LEU A 40 -2.42 7.56 0.94
N PRO A 41 -1.37 8.36 1.16
CA PRO A 41 -0.31 8.52 0.16
C PRO A 41 0.48 7.23 -0.01
N HIS A 42 0.71 6.80 -1.25
CA HIS A 42 1.57 5.67 -1.55
C HIS A 42 3.01 5.94 -1.05
N PRO A 43 3.68 4.99 -0.35
CA PRO A 43 4.95 5.23 0.34
C PRO A 43 6.07 5.83 -0.51
N ARG A 44 6.13 5.48 -1.81
CA ARG A 44 7.16 5.95 -2.73
C ARG A 44 6.76 7.18 -3.54
N THR A 45 5.51 7.26 -3.97
CA THR A 45 5.08 8.23 -4.99
C THR A 45 4.19 9.34 -4.43
N PHE A 46 3.71 9.19 -3.19
CA PHE A 46 2.75 10.11 -2.56
C PHE A 46 1.41 10.28 -3.31
N VAL A 47 1.17 9.49 -4.36
CA VAL A 47 -0.11 9.45 -5.05
C VAL A 47 -1.17 8.89 -4.08
N PRO A 48 -2.38 9.45 -4.04
CA PRO A 48 -3.46 8.90 -3.24
C PRO A 48 -3.80 7.47 -3.66
N THR A 49 -3.71 6.53 -2.72
CA THR A 49 -3.94 5.10 -2.90
C THR A 49 -4.95 4.59 -1.88
N TYR A 50 -5.76 3.63 -2.28
CA TYR A 50 -6.78 3.02 -1.43
C TYR A 50 -6.18 1.86 -0.61
N TYR A 51 -6.34 1.94 0.70
CA TYR A 51 -5.96 0.89 1.63
C TYR A 51 -7.17 0.39 2.40
N LEU A 52 -7.32 -0.93 2.54
CA LEU A 52 -8.35 -1.55 3.36
C LEU A 52 -7.71 -2.08 4.63
N TYR A 53 -8.22 -1.67 5.79
CA TYR A 53 -7.93 -2.33 7.05
C TYR A 53 -8.97 -3.42 7.31
N SER A 54 -8.52 -4.66 7.56
CA SER A 54 -9.39 -5.74 8.00
C SER A 54 -9.00 -6.21 9.40
N PRO A 55 -9.92 -6.16 10.38
CA PRO A 55 -9.69 -6.75 11.69
C PRO A 55 -9.77 -8.28 11.57
N SER A 56 -8.65 -8.98 11.79
CA SER A 56 -8.62 -10.45 11.69
C SER A 56 -9.32 -11.15 12.86
N SER A 57 -9.34 -10.50 14.04
CA SER A 57 -9.90 -10.97 15.30
C SER A 57 -9.92 -9.80 16.29
N PRO A 58 -10.80 -9.75 17.31
CA PRO A 58 -10.80 -8.71 18.34
C PRO A 58 -9.45 -8.53 19.07
N SER A 59 -8.64 -9.59 19.14
CA SER A 59 -7.31 -9.58 19.76
C SER A 59 -6.14 -9.38 18.78
N SER A 60 -6.42 -9.33 17.48
CA SER A 60 -5.41 -9.10 16.45
C SER A 60 -5.23 -7.61 16.21
N SER A 61 -4.00 -7.20 15.87
CA SER A 61 -3.74 -5.85 15.36
C SER A 61 -4.39 -5.58 13.99
N GLY A 62 -4.91 -6.62 13.33
CA GLY A 62 -5.51 -6.58 12.00
C GLY A 62 -4.47 -6.62 10.88
N GLU A 63 -4.97 -6.61 9.64
CA GLU A 63 -4.17 -6.62 8.42
C GLU A 63 -4.49 -5.38 7.57
N LEU A 64 -3.50 -4.88 6.85
CA LEU A 64 -3.66 -3.80 5.88
C LEU A 64 -3.50 -4.36 4.47
N PHE A 65 -4.36 -3.94 3.55
CA PHE A 65 -4.33 -4.32 2.15
C PHE A 65 -4.30 -3.08 1.27
N GLU A 66 -3.50 -3.09 0.21
CA GLU A 66 -3.51 -2.07 -0.83
C GLU A 66 -4.38 -2.51 -2.00
N LEU A 67 -5.21 -1.61 -2.50
CA LEU A 67 -5.99 -1.82 -3.72
C LEU A 67 -5.15 -1.40 -4.93
N SER A 68 -4.89 -2.36 -5.80
CA SER A 68 -4.28 -2.14 -7.11
C SER A 68 -5.27 -2.48 -8.21
N THR A 69 -5.28 -1.72 -9.29
CA THR A 69 -6.17 -1.95 -10.45
C THR A 69 -5.33 -2.34 -11.66
N LEU A 70 -5.62 -3.51 -12.23
CA LEU A 70 -5.08 -3.94 -13.52
C LEU A 70 -6.07 -3.60 -14.63
N THR A 71 -5.55 -2.98 -15.68
CA THR A 71 -6.33 -2.63 -16.88
C THR A 71 -5.51 -2.96 -18.13
N ASP A 72 -6.15 -3.47 -19.18
CA ASP A 72 -5.52 -3.64 -20.48
C ASP A 72 -5.57 -2.27 -21.18
N SER A 73 -4.40 -1.67 -21.41
CA SER A 73 -4.29 -0.36 -22.07
C SER A 73 -4.33 -0.45 -23.60
N LYS A 74 -4.27 -1.66 -24.16
CA LYS A 74 -4.20 -1.88 -25.60
C LYS A 74 -5.53 -2.31 -26.20
N TYR A 75 -6.34 -3.04 -25.43
CA TYR A 75 -7.59 -3.60 -25.91
C TYR A 75 -8.72 -3.36 -24.91
N ASP A 76 -9.90 -3.05 -25.42
CA ASP A 76 -11.12 -3.05 -24.61
C ASP A 76 -11.44 -4.47 -24.15
N ARG A 77 -11.48 -4.66 -22.84
CA ARG A 77 -11.82 -5.93 -22.19
C ARG A 77 -13.15 -5.78 -21.46
N SER A 78 -13.85 -6.88 -21.25
CA SER A 78 -15.08 -6.91 -20.47
C SER A 78 -15.19 -8.24 -19.75
N TRP A 79 -15.82 -8.23 -18.57
CA TRP A 79 -16.10 -9.44 -17.82
C TRP A 79 -17.52 -9.93 -18.15
N MET A 80 -17.65 -11.22 -18.44
CA MET A 80 -18.94 -11.91 -18.48
C MET A 80 -19.08 -12.73 -17.19
N ILE A 81 -20.00 -12.31 -16.31
CA ILE A 81 -20.23 -12.99 -15.04
C ILE A 81 -21.47 -13.87 -15.18
N SER A 82 -21.25 -15.13 -15.57
CA SER A 82 -22.32 -16.05 -15.97
C SER A 82 -23.39 -16.25 -14.89
N HIS A 83 -22.99 -16.40 -13.62
CA HIS A 83 -23.93 -16.65 -12.52
C HIS A 83 -24.79 -15.43 -12.15
N LEU A 84 -24.36 -14.22 -12.54
CA LEU A 84 -25.13 -12.99 -12.37
C LEU A 84 -25.86 -12.58 -13.65
N ASN A 85 -25.60 -13.26 -14.77
CA ASN A 85 -25.99 -12.85 -16.12
C ASN A 85 -25.68 -11.37 -16.40
N GLN A 86 -24.47 -10.94 -16.03
CA GLN A 86 -24.03 -9.54 -16.13
C GLN A 86 -22.76 -9.40 -16.96
N VAL A 87 -22.69 -8.30 -17.69
CA VAL A 87 -21.49 -7.85 -18.41
C VAL A 87 -20.95 -6.60 -17.72
N ILE A 88 -19.68 -6.63 -17.30
CA ILE A 88 -18.98 -5.46 -16.79
C ILE A 88 -18.06 -4.95 -17.90
N SER A 89 -18.40 -3.80 -18.47
CA SER A 89 -17.74 -3.23 -19.64
C SER A 89 -16.32 -2.72 -19.38
N SER A 90 -15.97 -2.42 -18.13
CA SER A 90 -14.68 -1.80 -17.81
C SER A 90 -13.47 -2.73 -18.02
N GLY A 91 -13.67 -4.05 -17.94
CA GLY A 91 -12.59 -5.04 -18.06
C GLY A 91 -11.49 -4.93 -17.00
N GLN A 92 -11.70 -4.09 -15.98
CA GLN A 92 -10.71 -3.84 -14.93
C GLN A 92 -10.74 -4.98 -13.91
N LEU A 93 -9.56 -5.30 -13.37
CA LEU A 93 -9.42 -6.26 -12.27
C LEU A 93 -8.79 -5.54 -11.09
N ASP A 94 -9.54 -5.44 -10.00
CA ASP A 94 -9.04 -4.91 -8.76
C ASP A 94 -8.44 -6.04 -7.91
N ILE A 95 -7.33 -5.77 -7.24
CA ILE A 95 -6.60 -6.73 -6.41
C ILE A 95 -6.27 -6.08 -5.07
N LEU A 96 -6.71 -6.72 -3.98
CA LEU A 96 -6.28 -6.40 -2.62
C LEU A 96 -5.07 -7.25 -2.25
N SER A 97 -3.91 -6.60 -2.17
CA SER A 97 -2.65 -7.23 -1.78
C SER A 97 -2.29 -6.85 -0.35
N ARG A 98 -1.84 -7.82 0.46
CA ARG A 98 -1.37 -7.53 1.82
C ARG A 98 -0.17 -6.58 1.79
N VAL A 99 -0.20 -5.55 2.62
CA VAL A 99 0.89 -4.57 2.76
C VAL A 99 1.32 -4.47 4.22
N ASP A 100 2.61 -4.31 4.41
CA ASP A 100 3.20 -4.05 5.72
C ASP A 100 3.09 -2.55 6.04
N ALA A 101 2.26 -2.22 7.02
CA ALA A 101 2.00 -0.84 7.41
C ALA A 101 3.24 -0.07 7.89
N ARG A 102 4.33 -0.78 8.25
CA ARG A 102 5.59 -0.12 8.62
C ARG A 102 6.14 0.71 7.47
N PHE A 103 5.95 0.31 6.21
CA PHE A 103 6.36 1.15 5.06
C PHE A 103 5.55 2.44 4.95
N LEU A 104 4.24 2.41 5.23
CA LEU A 104 3.44 3.63 5.28
C LEU A 104 3.88 4.53 6.43
N VAL A 105 4.07 3.98 7.63
CA VAL A 105 4.53 4.74 8.80
C VAL A 105 5.91 5.35 8.55
N ILE A 106 6.87 4.57 8.04
CA ILE A 106 8.21 5.07 7.66
C ILE A 106 8.08 6.20 6.65
N SER A 107 7.28 6.03 5.58
CA SER A 107 7.14 7.07 4.55
C SER A 107 6.55 8.37 5.07
N LEU A 108 5.51 8.28 5.90
CA LEU A 108 4.86 9.44 6.52
C LEU A 108 5.82 10.14 7.48
N LEU A 109 6.46 9.41 8.39
CA LEU A 109 7.41 9.99 9.33
C LEU A 109 8.61 10.61 8.62
N TYR A 110 9.22 9.91 7.66
CA TYR A 110 10.42 10.36 6.97
C TYR A 110 10.13 11.55 6.05
N SER A 111 9.11 11.47 5.19
CA SER A 111 8.90 12.46 4.12
C SER A 111 8.03 13.65 4.52
N VAL A 112 7.24 13.52 5.60
CA VAL A 112 6.35 14.58 6.08
C VAL A 112 6.91 15.24 7.32
N LEU A 113 7.45 14.46 8.27
CA LEU A 113 7.95 14.99 9.56
C LEU A 113 9.47 14.92 9.72
N GLY A 114 10.22 14.28 8.83
CA GLY A 114 11.63 13.92 9.03
C GLY A 114 12.60 15.07 9.23
N GLY A 115 12.16 16.32 9.08
CA GLY A 115 12.99 17.51 9.20
C GLY A 115 13.23 18.03 10.62
N ASP A 116 12.45 17.63 11.64
CA ASP A 116 12.53 18.28 12.96
C ASP A 116 13.03 17.43 14.13
N ALA A 117 13.24 16.13 13.94
CA ALA A 117 13.77 15.20 14.95
C ALA A 117 13.05 15.23 16.31
N LYS A 118 11.79 15.68 16.37
CA LYS A 118 11.02 15.80 17.62
C LYS A 118 10.30 14.49 17.95
N PHE A 119 10.23 14.18 19.24
CA PHE A 119 9.31 13.18 19.77
C PHE A 119 7.89 13.74 19.84
N ARG A 120 6.91 12.96 19.41
CA ARG A 120 5.48 13.33 19.42
C ARG A 120 4.61 12.17 19.88
N SER A 121 3.50 12.47 20.53
CA SER A 121 2.49 11.45 20.78
C SER A 121 1.96 10.88 19.45
N ARG A 122 1.37 9.68 19.49
CA ARG A 122 0.76 9.07 18.29
C ARG A 122 -0.27 10.00 17.66
N GLU A 123 -1.14 10.59 18.46
CA GLU A 123 -2.22 11.47 18.01
C GLU A 123 -1.64 12.70 17.31
N ASP A 124 -0.75 13.43 17.99
CA ASP A 124 -0.10 14.64 17.45
C ASP A 124 0.72 14.36 16.19
N THR A 125 1.32 13.17 16.10
CA THR A 125 2.04 12.71 14.90
C THR A 125 1.13 12.68 13.68
N PHE A 126 -0.02 12.00 13.76
CA PHE A 126 -0.89 11.82 12.59
C PHE A 126 -1.74 13.06 12.29
N ASP A 127 -2.08 13.86 13.30
CA ASP A 127 -2.71 15.17 13.11
C ASP A 127 -1.77 16.11 12.36
N GLN A 128 -0.50 16.22 12.79
CA GLN A 128 0.48 17.04 12.10
C GLN A 128 0.76 16.56 10.67
N ILE A 129 0.83 15.25 10.43
CA ILE A 129 0.97 14.69 9.09
C ILE A 129 -0.23 15.09 8.21
N ALA A 130 -1.45 14.96 8.73
CA ALA A 130 -2.67 15.32 7.99
C ALA A 130 -2.66 16.82 7.61
N LEU A 131 -2.26 17.70 8.53
CA LEU A 131 -2.15 19.14 8.29
C LEU A 131 -1.11 19.46 7.19
N VAL A 132 0.08 18.87 7.25
CA VAL A 132 1.14 19.11 6.25
C VAL A 132 0.72 18.59 4.88
N LEU A 133 0.13 17.40 4.80
CA LEU A 133 -0.32 16.84 3.53
C LEU A 133 -1.47 17.65 2.93
N GLN A 134 -2.37 18.17 3.75
CA GLN A 134 -3.43 19.06 3.30
C GLN A 134 -2.87 20.37 2.74
N ALA A 135 -1.90 20.98 3.43
CA ALA A 135 -1.23 22.18 2.96
C ALA A 135 -0.57 21.96 1.60
N LYS A 136 0.21 20.88 1.44
CA LYS A 136 0.84 20.50 0.16
C LYS A 136 -0.19 20.31 -0.96
N ARG A 137 -1.30 19.61 -0.67
CA ARG A 137 -2.36 19.41 -1.66
C ARG A 137 -3.01 20.73 -2.09
N ARG A 138 -3.23 21.65 -1.14
CA ARG A 138 -3.79 22.97 -1.41
C ARG A 138 -2.86 23.78 -2.32
N GLU A 139 -1.55 23.73 -2.08
CA GLU A 139 -0.54 24.38 -2.92
C GLU A 139 -0.54 23.79 -4.34
N GLN A 140 -0.52 22.46 -4.49
CA GLN A 140 -0.57 21.79 -5.79
C GLN A 140 -1.85 22.13 -6.57
N MET A 141 -3.01 22.23 -5.90
CA MET A 141 -4.25 22.65 -6.56
C MET A 141 -4.19 24.11 -7.04
N LYS A 142 -3.57 25.01 -6.27
CA LYS A 142 -3.37 26.41 -6.67
C LYS A 142 -2.44 26.54 -7.88
N GLU A 143 -1.47 25.65 -8.01
CA GLU A 143 -0.58 25.59 -9.17
C GLU A 143 -1.27 25.00 -10.41
N ALA A 144 -2.03 23.92 -10.25
CA ALA A 144 -2.68 23.21 -11.36
C ALA A 144 -3.87 23.97 -11.96
N ILE A 145 -4.60 24.77 -11.17
CA ILE A 145 -5.76 25.53 -11.64
C ILE A 145 -5.58 27.01 -11.24
N PRO A 146 -4.98 27.84 -12.10
CA PRO A 146 -4.77 29.26 -11.82
C PRO A 146 -6.06 30.04 -11.50
N ALA A 147 -7.22 29.57 -11.99
CA ALA A 147 -8.53 30.16 -11.72
C ALA A 147 -9.04 29.98 -10.28
N LEU A 148 -8.52 28.99 -9.53
CA LEU A 148 -8.84 28.80 -8.10
C LEU A 148 -8.11 29.79 -7.18
N LYS A 149 -7.27 30.69 -7.72
CA LYS A 149 -6.68 31.79 -6.95
C LYS A 149 -7.71 32.82 -6.48
N VAL A 150 -8.93 32.81 -7.03
CA VAL A 150 -9.93 33.88 -6.84
C VAL A 150 -11.10 33.46 -5.93
N GLU A 151 -11.37 32.16 -5.76
CA GLU A 151 -12.43 31.68 -4.87
C GLU A 151 -11.87 30.94 -3.66
N GLU A 152 -11.49 31.70 -2.64
CA GLU A 152 -11.35 31.15 -1.30
C GLU A 152 -12.76 30.87 -0.73
N GLY A 153 -13.08 29.59 -0.53
CA GLY A 153 -13.93 29.26 0.62
C GLY A 153 -15.13 28.34 0.45
N LYS A 154 -15.41 27.69 -0.69
CA LYS A 154 -16.56 26.75 -0.74
C LYS A 154 -16.28 25.47 -1.53
N GLY A 155 -16.07 24.36 -0.81
CA GLY A 155 -16.41 23.03 -1.30
C GLY A 155 -15.32 21.94 -1.34
N VAL A 156 -14.08 22.21 -0.94
CA VAL A 156 -13.03 21.17 -0.93
C VAL A 156 -13.01 20.50 0.45
N GLN A 157 -13.49 19.26 0.48
CA GLN A 157 -13.54 18.36 1.64
C GLN A 157 -12.37 18.57 2.63
N GLU A 158 -12.74 18.91 3.86
CA GLU A 158 -12.00 19.82 4.77
C GLU A 158 -10.89 19.20 5.62
N GLU A 159 -10.61 17.90 5.56
CA GLU A 159 -9.54 17.29 6.34
C GLU A 159 -9.18 15.95 5.71
N TRP A 160 -7.89 15.59 5.65
CA TRP A 160 -7.50 14.24 5.25
C TRP A 160 -7.70 13.29 6.43
N THR A 161 -8.96 13.14 6.87
CA THR A 161 -9.40 12.37 8.03
C THR A 161 -8.94 10.91 7.98
N ASP A 162 -8.68 10.38 6.79
CA ASP A 162 -8.17 9.02 6.61
C ASP A 162 -6.75 8.83 7.17
N VAL A 163 -5.90 9.86 7.20
CA VAL A 163 -4.57 9.80 7.82
C VAL A 163 -4.68 9.65 9.33
N VAL A 164 -5.57 10.43 9.95
CA VAL A 164 -5.86 10.36 11.38
C VAL A 164 -6.52 9.03 11.72
N ALA A 165 -7.48 8.58 10.91
CA ALA A 165 -8.12 7.27 11.06
C ALA A 165 -7.11 6.12 10.94
N PHE A 166 -6.14 6.23 10.03
CA PHE A 166 -5.03 5.28 9.91
C PHE A 166 -4.18 5.28 11.18
N GLY A 167 -3.80 6.46 11.69
CA GLY A 167 -3.03 6.63 12.92
C GLY A 167 -3.64 5.94 14.15
N ASN A 168 -4.98 5.84 14.19
CA ASN A 168 -5.73 5.21 15.26
C ASN A 168 -5.88 3.68 15.12
N LEU A 169 -5.38 3.07 14.05
CA LEU A 169 -5.45 1.62 13.87
C LEU A 169 -4.51 0.88 14.84
N PRO A 170 -4.92 -0.27 15.41
CA PRO A 170 -4.07 -1.06 16.31
C PRO A 170 -2.72 -1.46 15.70
N LEU A 171 -2.70 -1.87 14.43
CA LEU A 171 -1.45 -2.21 13.73
C LEU A 171 -0.46 -1.05 13.61
N VAL A 172 -0.93 0.20 13.65
CA VAL A 172 -0.06 1.37 13.51
C VAL A 172 0.73 1.61 14.79
N THR A 173 0.16 1.29 15.95
CA THR A 173 0.88 1.37 17.22
C THR A 173 2.07 0.43 17.22
N LYS A 174 1.87 -0.83 16.80
CA LYS A 174 2.96 -1.80 16.65
C LYS A 174 3.97 -1.35 15.59
N ALA A 175 3.50 -0.83 14.46
CA ALA A 175 4.36 -0.34 13.40
C ALA A 175 5.26 0.83 13.87
N LEU A 176 4.74 1.74 14.71
CA LEU A 176 5.53 2.80 15.33
C LEU A 176 6.60 2.24 16.26
N GLU A 177 6.26 1.31 17.16
CA GLU A 177 7.23 0.71 18.10
C GLU A 177 8.39 0.00 17.37
N ASP A 178 8.09 -0.62 16.22
CA ASP A 178 9.06 -1.32 15.37
C ASP A 178 10.04 -0.36 14.65
N VAL A 179 9.63 0.86 14.31
CA VAL A 179 10.41 1.77 13.43
C VAL A 179 10.85 3.07 14.09
N ALA A 180 10.29 3.43 15.24
CA ALA A 180 10.55 4.67 15.96
C ALA A 180 11.29 4.42 17.28
N ASP A 181 12.10 5.39 17.69
CA ASP A 181 12.53 5.52 19.09
C ASP A 181 11.30 5.90 19.92
N VAL A 182 11.23 5.38 21.15
CA VAL A 182 10.10 5.55 22.05
C VAL A 182 10.58 6.23 23.31
N GLU A 183 9.86 7.28 23.72
CA GLU A 183 10.06 7.97 24.99
C GLU A 183 8.75 7.94 25.79
N ASP A 184 8.83 7.53 27.05
CA ASP A 184 7.69 7.52 27.95
C ASP A 184 7.44 8.95 28.48
N LEU A 185 6.23 9.45 28.28
CA LEU A 185 5.80 10.75 28.76
C LEU A 185 5.36 10.68 30.23
N PRO A 186 5.45 11.80 30.99
CA PRO A 186 5.07 11.82 32.41
C PRO A 186 3.61 11.44 32.70
N ASN A 187 2.73 11.56 31.71
CA ASN A 187 1.31 11.20 31.81
C ASN A 187 1.03 9.71 31.51
N GLY A 188 2.06 8.91 31.20
CA GLY A 188 1.95 7.50 30.85
C GLY A 188 1.76 7.24 29.35
N ASP A 189 1.67 8.29 28.52
CA ASP A 189 1.63 8.15 27.07
C ASP A 189 3.04 7.90 26.51
N LYS A 190 3.10 7.45 25.25
CA LYS A 190 4.35 7.27 24.53
C LYS A 190 4.51 8.33 23.45
N ALA A 191 5.71 8.88 23.35
CA ALA A 191 6.13 9.71 22.24
C ALA A 191 7.07 8.95 21.30
N TYR A 192 6.94 9.20 20.02
CA TYR A 192 7.62 8.48 18.94
C TYR A 192 8.42 9.45 18.09
N ARG A 193 9.58 8.98 17.63
CA ARG A 193 10.41 9.65 16.61
C ARG A 193 11.01 8.60 15.70
N LEU A 194 10.95 8.79 14.38
CA LEU A 194 11.55 7.83 13.43
C LEU A 194 13.00 7.51 13.79
N SER A 195 13.33 6.22 13.82
CA SER A 195 14.67 5.72 14.10
C SER A 195 15.22 5.08 12.84
N LEU A 196 16.19 5.73 12.19
CA LEU A 196 16.81 5.18 10.99
C LEU A 196 17.52 3.85 11.29
N SER A 197 18.10 3.69 12.48
CA SER A 197 18.72 2.43 12.91
C SER A 197 17.71 1.29 12.95
N LYS A 198 16.54 1.48 13.60
CA LYS A 198 15.47 0.46 13.60
C LYS A 198 14.90 0.22 12.21
N THR A 199 14.76 1.29 11.43
CA THR A 199 14.28 1.22 10.05
C THR A 199 15.20 0.34 9.21
N PHE A 200 16.52 0.57 9.21
CA PHE A 200 17.46 -0.26 8.46
C PHE A 200 17.50 -1.70 8.97
N LEU A 201 17.43 -1.95 10.27
CA LEU A 201 17.31 -3.33 10.80
C LEU A 201 16.08 -4.06 10.24
N LEU A 202 14.94 -3.37 10.14
CA LEU A 202 13.73 -3.92 9.53
C LEU A 202 13.92 -4.18 8.03
N LEU A 203 14.53 -3.25 7.31
CA LEU A 203 14.79 -3.38 5.87
C LEU A 203 15.78 -4.52 5.58
N ASP A 204 16.80 -4.69 6.41
CA ASP A 204 17.79 -5.78 6.33
C ASP A 204 17.12 -7.14 6.53
N SER A 205 16.20 -7.24 7.50
CA SER A 205 15.42 -8.46 7.73
C SER A 205 14.57 -8.81 6.51
N LYS A 206 13.88 -7.83 5.91
CA LYS A 206 13.08 -8.03 4.70
C LYS A 206 13.93 -8.38 3.48
N HIS A 207 15.05 -7.70 3.30
CA HIS A 207 16.02 -7.96 2.24
C HIS A 207 16.59 -9.36 2.32
N THR A 208 17.02 -9.76 3.52
CA THR A 208 17.56 -11.10 3.78
C THR A 208 16.54 -12.16 3.44
N HIS A 209 15.28 -11.98 3.83
CA HIS A 209 14.22 -12.93 3.50
C HIS A 209 13.92 -12.97 1.99
N LEU A 210 13.81 -11.81 1.34
CA LEU A 210 13.50 -11.74 -0.09
C LEU A 210 14.62 -12.28 -0.98
N SER A 211 15.89 -12.13 -0.57
CA SER A 211 17.06 -12.60 -1.33
C SER A 211 17.31 -14.12 -1.23
N GLN A 212 16.58 -14.82 -0.35
CA GLN A 212 16.67 -16.27 -0.22
C GLN A 212 16.21 -16.98 -1.48
N ARG A 213 16.97 -18.01 -1.89
CA ARG A 213 16.62 -18.90 -3.00
C ARG A 213 15.23 -19.54 -2.83
N SER A 214 14.86 -19.92 -1.61
CA SER A 214 13.53 -20.46 -1.29
C SER A 214 12.39 -19.50 -1.65
N THR A 215 12.60 -18.19 -1.46
CA THR A 215 11.60 -17.17 -1.80
C THR A 215 11.40 -17.07 -3.32
N PHE A 216 12.48 -17.18 -4.09
CA PHE A 216 12.40 -17.23 -5.55
C PHE A 216 11.74 -18.52 -6.05
N ILE A 217 12.05 -19.67 -5.44
CA ILE A 217 11.38 -20.96 -5.71
C ILE A 217 9.87 -20.87 -5.46
N ALA A 218 9.46 -20.22 -4.37
CA ALA A 218 8.06 -20.05 -4.00
C ALA A 218 7.30 -19.07 -4.92
N ALA A 219 8.03 -18.21 -5.63
CA ALA A 219 7.47 -17.16 -6.48
C ALA A 219 8.04 -17.21 -7.92
N PRO A 220 7.87 -18.33 -8.65
CA PRO A 220 8.54 -18.54 -9.94
C PRO A 220 8.05 -17.56 -11.01
N ASN A 221 6.77 -17.18 -10.98
CA ASN A 221 6.16 -16.29 -11.98
C ASN A 221 6.46 -14.80 -11.77
N THR A 222 7.06 -14.43 -10.63
CA THR A 222 7.46 -13.06 -10.34
C THR A 222 8.96 -12.98 -10.16
N LEU A 223 9.47 -13.34 -8.98
CA LEU A 223 10.89 -13.28 -8.64
C LEU A 223 11.72 -14.19 -9.55
N GLY A 224 11.26 -15.42 -9.79
CA GLY A 224 11.95 -16.36 -10.69
C GLY A 224 12.12 -15.81 -12.11
N ARG A 225 11.03 -15.34 -12.73
CA ARG A 225 11.08 -14.70 -14.06
C ARG A 225 11.96 -13.46 -14.11
N THR A 226 11.92 -12.62 -13.07
CA THR A 226 12.80 -11.44 -13.00
C THR A 226 14.27 -11.86 -12.93
N PHE A 227 14.57 -12.91 -12.17
CA PHE A 227 15.91 -13.50 -12.10
C PHE A 227 16.36 -14.03 -13.46
N GLU A 228 15.57 -14.88 -14.11
CA GLU A 228 15.89 -15.46 -15.43
C GLU A 228 16.18 -14.38 -16.48
N ARG A 229 15.37 -13.31 -16.51
CA ARG A 229 15.54 -12.19 -17.46
C ARG A 229 16.77 -11.32 -17.17
N SER A 230 17.19 -11.28 -15.93
CA SER A 230 18.30 -10.42 -15.47
C SER A 230 19.60 -11.20 -15.31
N TRP A 231 19.60 -12.51 -15.61
CA TRP A 231 20.76 -13.37 -15.53
C TRP A 231 21.80 -12.93 -16.57
N PRO A 232 23.04 -12.59 -16.16
CA PRO A 232 24.01 -11.97 -17.06
C PRO A 232 24.79 -12.98 -17.90
N HIS A 233 24.62 -14.28 -17.66
CA HIS A 233 25.38 -15.34 -18.31
C HIS A 233 24.52 -16.08 -19.34
N ASP A 234 25.17 -16.62 -20.37
CA ASP A 234 24.50 -17.47 -21.37
C ASP A 234 24.14 -18.88 -20.82
N SER A 235 24.57 -19.19 -19.60
CA SER A 235 24.27 -20.44 -18.90
C SER A 235 22.82 -20.46 -18.42
N ASP A 236 22.25 -21.67 -18.33
CA ASP A 236 20.90 -21.86 -17.80
C ASP A 236 20.83 -21.45 -16.31
N PRO A 237 19.98 -20.47 -15.93
CA PRO A 237 19.80 -20.05 -14.54
C PRO A 237 18.94 -21.03 -13.70
N SER A 238 18.27 -22.01 -14.33
CA SER A 238 17.36 -22.96 -13.67
C SER A 238 17.95 -23.69 -12.45
N PRO A 239 19.25 -24.07 -12.42
CA PRO A 239 19.86 -24.66 -11.24
C PRO A 239 19.84 -23.75 -10.01
N TYR A 240 19.81 -22.43 -10.18
CA TYR A 240 19.74 -21.46 -9.07
C TYR A 240 18.30 -21.17 -8.61
N LEU A 241 17.31 -21.73 -9.32
CA LEU A 241 15.87 -21.57 -9.06
C LEU A 241 15.16 -22.89 -8.74
N SER A 242 15.83 -24.04 -8.83
CA SER A 242 15.25 -25.35 -8.57
C SER A 242 15.87 -26.02 -7.34
N PRO A 243 15.15 -26.85 -6.58
CA PRO A 243 15.74 -27.67 -5.53
C PRO A 243 16.41 -28.92 -6.14
N SER A 244 17.45 -28.78 -6.96
CA SER A 244 18.19 -29.95 -7.44
C SER A 244 19.17 -30.43 -6.36
N SER A 245 19.09 -31.74 -6.13
CA SER A 245 19.71 -32.52 -5.08
C SER A 245 21.24 -32.45 -5.04
N SER A 246 21.77 -32.50 -3.82
CA SER A 246 23.15 -32.84 -3.39
C SER A 246 24.22 -31.75 -3.25
N GLU A 247 24.01 -30.50 -3.67
CA GLU A 247 24.97 -29.41 -3.41
C GLU A 247 24.29 -28.11 -2.95
N ALA A 248 23.55 -28.17 -1.85
CA ALA A 248 22.95 -26.99 -1.19
C ALA A 248 23.98 -25.91 -0.77
N ASN A 249 25.29 -26.18 -0.92
CA ASN A 249 26.37 -25.28 -0.55
C ASN A 249 27.04 -24.55 -1.73
N ASP A 250 26.76 -24.90 -2.99
CA ASP A 250 27.44 -24.26 -4.15
C ASP A 250 26.52 -23.32 -4.93
N ASP A 251 25.82 -22.47 -4.18
CA ASP A 251 25.08 -21.37 -4.76
C ASP A 251 26.07 -20.29 -5.22
N CYS A 252 26.16 -20.11 -6.54
CA CYS A 252 27.12 -19.21 -7.15
C CYS A 252 26.95 -17.77 -6.60
N LYS A 253 28.08 -17.10 -6.31
CA LYS A 253 28.10 -15.72 -5.79
C LYS A 253 27.30 -14.78 -6.67
N ASP A 254 27.35 -14.94 -7.99
CA ASP A 254 26.61 -14.11 -8.93
C ASP A 254 25.09 -14.28 -8.78
N ALA A 255 24.62 -15.49 -8.53
CA ALA A 255 23.21 -15.77 -8.28
C ALA A 255 22.76 -15.17 -6.94
N GLN A 256 23.58 -15.24 -5.90
CA GLN A 256 23.32 -14.58 -4.62
C GLN A 256 23.26 -13.05 -4.77
N GLN A 257 24.21 -12.46 -5.48
CA GLN A 257 24.26 -11.02 -5.74
C GLN A 257 23.05 -10.56 -6.56
N LEU A 258 22.68 -11.29 -7.61
CA LEU A 258 21.52 -10.94 -8.42
C LEU A 258 20.21 -11.00 -7.62
N ARG A 259 20.00 -12.05 -6.81
CA ARG A 259 18.83 -12.13 -5.92
C ARG A 259 18.83 -11.02 -4.88
N SER A 260 20.00 -10.69 -4.31
CA SER A 260 20.17 -9.57 -3.39
C SER A 260 19.79 -8.24 -4.03
N LYS A 261 20.23 -7.99 -5.28
CA LYS A 261 19.88 -6.78 -6.04
C LYS A 261 18.37 -6.70 -6.32
N ILE A 262 17.79 -7.77 -6.85
CA ILE A 262 16.34 -7.84 -7.13
C ILE A 262 15.53 -7.61 -5.85
N ALA A 263 15.94 -8.20 -4.72
CA ALA A 263 15.29 -8.00 -3.44
C ALA A 263 15.36 -6.54 -2.97
N ALA A 264 16.53 -5.90 -3.11
CA ALA A 264 16.72 -4.49 -2.77
C ALA A 264 15.82 -3.58 -3.63
N ASP A 265 15.76 -3.84 -4.94
CA ASP A 265 14.90 -3.09 -5.87
C ASP A 265 13.42 -3.18 -5.48
N ILE A 266 12.96 -4.39 -5.11
CA ILE A 266 11.58 -4.60 -4.65
C ILE A 266 11.29 -3.82 -3.38
N VAL A 267 12.17 -3.90 -2.36
CA VAL A 267 12.00 -3.14 -1.11
C VAL A 267 11.97 -1.64 -1.41
N ALA A 268 12.85 -1.16 -2.29
CA ALA A 268 12.91 0.25 -2.67
C ALA A 268 11.62 0.76 -3.34
N THR A 269 10.83 -0.09 -4.00
CA THR A 269 9.53 0.31 -4.57
C THR A 269 8.52 0.81 -3.53
N LEU A 270 8.73 0.46 -2.25
CA LEU A 270 7.88 0.85 -1.12
C LEU A 270 8.54 1.89 -0.20
N LEU A 271 9.67 2.48 -0.60
CA LEU A 271 10.37 3.52 0.16
C LEU A 271 10.25 4.89 -0.52
N PRO A 272 10.24 5.99 0.26
CA PRO A 272 10.48 7.33 -0.28
C PRO A 272 11.77 7.39 -1.10
N PRO A 273 11.83 8.14 -2.22
CA PRO A 273 13.00 8.13 -3.11
C PRO A 273 14.32 8.45 -2.40
N ALA A 274 14.33 9.44 -1.49
CA ALA A 274 15.53 9.80 -0.73
C ALA A 274 15.98 8.66 0.22
N LEU A 275 15.04 8.04 0.94
CA LEU A 275 15.33 6.89 1.81
C LEU A 275 15.75 5.66 1.00
N ALA A 276 15.23 5.46 -0.20
CA ALA A 276 15.66 4.39 -1.09
C ALA A 276 17.15 4.54 -1.48
N VAL A 277 17.61 5.76 -1.78
CA VAL A 277 19.03 6.04 -2.06
C VAL A 277 19.91 5.77 -0.83
N GLU A 278 19.44 6.15 0.37
CA GLU A 278 20.15 5.82 1.61
C GLU A 278 20.21 4.31 1.88
N TYR A 279 19.12 3.60 1.59
CA TYR A 279 19.02 2.16 1.73
C TYR A 279 19.97 1.41 0.79
N PHE A 280 20.07 1.80 -0.48
CA PHE A 280 21.04 1.21 -1.39
C PHE A 280 22.49 1.45 -0.94
N ARG A 281 22.79 2.65 -0.43
CA ARG A 281 24.09 2.97 0.16
C ARG A 281 24.39 2.11 1.38
N HIS A 282 23.41 1.89 2.25
CA HIS A 282 23.51 1.00 3.42
C HIS A 282 23.86 -0.43 3.00
N LEU A 283 23.24 -0.93 1.93
CA LEU A 283 23.53 -2.26 1.37
C LEU A 283 24.82 -2.35 0.52
N GLN A 284 25.49 -1.22 0.26
CA GLN A 284 26.65 -1.14 -0.64
C GLN A 284 26.33 -1.66 -2.05
N ILE A 285 25.10 -1.40 -2.53
CA ILE A 285 24.67 -1.72 -3.90
C ILE A 285 24.74 -0.45 -4.74
N ASP A 286 25.50 -0.50 -5.84
CA ASP A 286 25.54 0.59 -6.81
C ASP A 286 24.19 0.67 -7.56
N VAL A 287 23.59 1.86 -7.55
CA VAL A 287 22.31 2.21 -8.19
C VAL A 287 22.53 2.85 -9.54
#